data_AF-A0A6H1JQ21-F1
#
_entry.id   AF-A0A6H1JQ21-F1
#
_cell.length_a   1.000
_cell.length_b   1.000
_cell.length_c   1.000
_cell.angle_alpha   90.00
_cell.angle_beta   90.00
_cell.angle_gamma   90.00
#
_symmetry.space_group_name_H-M   'P 1'
#
loop_
_entity.id
_entity.type
_entity.pdbx_description
1 polymer ?
#
loop_
_entity_poly.entity_id
_entity_poly.type
_entity_poly.pdbx_seq_one_letter_code
_entity_poly.pdbx_strand_id
1 'polypeptide(L)'
;MKELIVALVAAVFGLAGTVVGAALTARAAKKGAVLSAQATLQQVHDQATVDQSHWLRQQRLQAYEGFLAAWDECLRLIDTVGLPGDSEASEINPLKEAAGRMTERARRIDILGPAEVAQAAEELADSIRRDVTIATKLKKLTEAKLPSAAERMTNETAPAMAAAREAVQETRRQMRDLVGETNESGRPLHEDPRTAELFANFERAQEVADAAIARAHEDGDRISAFLDQATVIVDELKRNQEARAYTRERFTTAARHTLASANPPTS
;
A
#
# COMPACT_ATOMS: atom_id res chain seq x y z
N MET A 1 104.00 -33.68 17.35
CA MET A 1 103.70 -32.23 17.43
C MET A 1 102.96 -31.68 16.21
N LYS A 2 103.26 -32.10 14.96
CA LYS A 2 102.59 -31.55 13.76
C LYS A 2 101.11 -31.94 13.59
N GLU A 3 100.70 -33.13 14.04
CA GLU A 3 99.29 -33.58 13.95
C GLU A 3 98.33 -32.87 14.92
N LEU A 4 98.85 -32.43 16.08
CA LEU A 4 98.07 -31.72 17.09
C LEU A 4 97.73 -30.28 16.66
N ILE A 5 98.56 -29.67 15.81
CA ILE A 5 98.33 -28.34 15.26
C ILE A 5 97.27 -28.37 14.15
N VAL A 6 97.26 -29.42 13.32
CA VAL A 6 96.26 -29.57 12.24
C VAL A 6 94.86 -29.81 12.80
N ALA A 7 94.74 -30.63 13.86
CA ALA A 7 93.46 -30.87 14.54
C ALA A 7 92.92 -29.61 15.25
N LEU A 8 93.79 -28.80 15.86
CA LEU A 8 93.42 -27.53 16.49
C LEU A 8 92.93 -26.51 15.45
N VAL A 9 93.63 -26.39 14.33
CA VAL A 9 93.24 -25.49 13.23
C VAL A 9 91.92 -25.91 12.60
N ALA A 10 91.71 -27.20 12.35
CA ALA A 10 90.43 -27.72 11.85
C ALA A 10 89.27 -27.51 12.84
N ALA A 11 89.51 -27.68 14.14
CA ALA A 11 88.51 -27.42 15.18
C ALA A 11 88.15 -25.92 15.27
N VAL A 12 89.11 -25.02 15.15
CA VAL A 12 88.89 -23.56 15.16
C VAL A 12 88.14 -23.08 13.91
N PHE A 13 88.46 -23.61 12.72
CA PHE A 13 87.70 -23.30 11.50
C PHE A 13 86.29 -23.91 11.51
N GLY A 14 86.10 -25.09 12.11
CA GLY A 14 84.77 -25.68 12.33
C GLY A 14 83.89 -24.90 13.33
N LEU A 15 84.49 -24.34 14.39
CA LEU A 15 83.79 -23.49 15.36
C LEU A 15 83.51 -22.09 14.82
N ALA A 16 84.42 -21.52 14.03
CA ALA A 16 84.22 -20.21 13.39
C ALA A 16 83.14 -20.29 12.28
N GLY A 17 83.09 -21.38 11.51
CA GLY A 17 82.06 -21.60 10.49
C GLY A 17 80.65 -21.79 11.05
N THR A 18 80.51 -22.44 12.21
CA THR A 18 79.20 -22.65 12.87
C THR A 18 78.64 -21.39 13.51
N VAL A 19 79.49 -20.52 14.09
CA VAL A 19 79.04 -19.24 14.67
C VAL A 19 78.58 -18.25 13.58
N VAL A 20 79.29 -18.16 12.45
CA VAL A 20 78.90 -17.31 11.32
C VAL A 20 77.65 -17.85 10.62
N GLY A 21 77.56 -19.18 10.44
CA GLY A 21 76.37 -19.85 9.93
C GLY A 21 75.13 -19.62 10.80
N ALA A 22 75.25 -19.75 12.13
CA ALA A 22 74.16 -19.51 13.09
C ALA A 22 73.72 -18.03 13.15
N ALA A 23 74.65 -17.08 13.01
CA ALA A 23 74.32 -15.66 12.99
C ALA A 23 73.57 -15.24 11.72
N LEU A 24 73.91 -15.83 10.56
CA LEU A 24 73.20 -15.60 9.30
C LEU A 24 71.81 -16.22 9.30
N THR A 25 71.64 -17.44 9.82
CA THR A 25 70.32 -18.07 9.95
C THR A 25 69.43 -17.32 10.94
N ALA A 26 69.97 -16.82 12.06
CA ALA A 26 69.21 -16.01 13.02
C ALA A 26 68.71 -14.68 12.42
N ARG A 27 69.53 -13.99 11.59
CA ARG A 27 69.12 -12.76 10.91
C ARG A 27 68.11 -13.01 9.79
N ALA A 28 68.27 -14.08 9.02
CA ALA A 28 67.30 -14.49 8.00
C ALA A 28 65.96 -14.87 8.64
N ALA A 29 65.99 -15.61 9.75
CA ALA A 29 64.79 -15.97 10.51
C ALA A 29 64.07 -14.74 11.06
N LYS A 30 64.78 -13.74 11.58
CA LYS A 30 64.17 -12.48 12.06
C LYS A 30 63.48 -11.70 10.93
N LYS A 31 64.12 -11.59 9.76
CA LYS A 31 63.49 -10.94 8.59
C LYS A 31 62.28 -11.73 8.07
N GLY A 32 62.38 -13.05 8.02
CA GLY A 32 61.27 -13.93 7.65
C GLY A 32 60.08 -13.82 8.60
N ALA A 33 60.33 -13.73 9.92
CA ALA A 33 59.28 -13.56 10.92
C ALA A 33 58.54 -12.23 10.77
N VAL A 34 59.24 -11.12 10.50
CA VAL A 34 58.59 -9.81 10.28
C VAL A 34 57.77 -9.80 9.00
N LEU A 35 58.30 -10.35 7.90
CA LEU A 35 57.57 -10.43 6.63
C LEU A 35 56.34 -11.33 6.74
N SER A 36 56.45 -12.46 7.43
CA SER A 36 55.34 -13.37 7.71
C SER A 36 54.27 -12.71 8.57
N ALA A 37 54.67 -12.00 9.63
CA ALA A 37 53.75 -11.24 10.47
C ALA A 37 53.02 -10.15 9.66
N GLN A 38 53.72 -9.42 8.80
CA GLN A 38 53.12 -8.38 7.95
C GLN A 38 52.16 -8.97 6.91
N ALA A 39 52.53 -10.09 6.27
CA ALA A 39 51.66 -10.80 5.35
C ALA A 39 50.39 -11.33 6.05
N THR A 40 50.52 -11.83 7.27
CA THR A 40 49.38 -12.30 8.09
C THR A 40 48.45 -11.15 8.45
N LEU A 41 49.00 -9.99 8.85
CA LEU A 41 48.21 -8.80 9.13
C LEU A 41 47.45 -8.31 7.89
N GLN A 42 48.11 -8.30 6.73
CA GLN A 42 47.45 -7.95 5.48
C GLN A 42 46.33 -8.93 5.14
N GLN A 43 46.58 -10.24 5.27
CA GLN A 43 45.59 -11.28 5.02
C GLN A 43 44.37 -11.15 5.94
N VAL A 44 44.57 -10.87 7.23
CA VAL A 44 43.46 -10.66 8.18
C VAL A 44 42.67 -9.40 7.81
N HIS A 45 43.34 -8.34 7.36
CA HIS A 45 42.67 -7.11 6.94
C HIS A 45 41.85 -7.31 5.65
N ASP A 46 42.41 -8.02 4.67
CA ASP A 46 41.72 -8.35 3.43
C ASP A 46 40.53 -9.27 3.71
N GLN A 47 40.68 -10.28 4.59
CA GLN A 47 39.60 -11.16 5.02
C GLN A 47 38.50 -10.39 5.75
N ALA A 48 38.85 -9.49 6.67
CA ALA A 48 37.86 -8.68 7.40
C ALA A 48 37.07 -7.77 6.45
N THR A 49 37.71 -7.24 5.41
CA THR A 49 37.06 -6.42 4.38
C THR A 49 36.08 -7.25 3.55
N VAL A 50 36.48 -8.45 3.13
CA VAL A 50 35.62 -9.40 2.42
C VAL A 50 34.43 -9.80 3.28
N ASP A 51 34.65 -10.20 4.54
CA ASP A 51 33.59 -10.61 5.46
C ASP A 51 32.60 -9.46 5.76
N GLN A 52 33.12 -8.25 5.96
CA GLN A 52 32.29 -7.05 6.14
C GLN A 52 31.41 -6.78 4.91
N SER A 53 31.96 -6.92 3.70
CA SER A 53 31.21 -6.73 2.46
C SER A 53 30.11 -7.79 2.28
N HIS A 54 30.40 -9.05 2.60
CA HIS A 54 29.43 -10.15 2.59
C HIS A 54 28.31 -9.92 3.61
N TRP A 55 28.68 -9.52 4.84
CA TRP A 55 27.71 -9.21 5.88
C TRP A 55 26.78 -8.05 5.48
N LEU A 56 27.34 -6.97 4.93
CA LEU A 56 26.54 -5.80 4.50
C LEU A 56 25.60 -6.16 3.35
N ARG A 57 26.05 -6.96 2.39
CA ARG A 57 25.21 -7.46 1.31
C ARG A 57 24.04 -8.30 1.84
N GLN A 58 24.30 -9.19 2.79
CA GLN A 58 23.25 -10.00 3.40
C GLN A 58 22.22 -9.13 4.14
N GLN A 59 22.69 -8.12 4.90
CA GLN A 59 21.81 -7.17 5.59
C GLN A 59 20.94 -6.37 4.62
N ARG A 60 21.50 -5.93 3.48
CA ARG A 60 20.76 -5.24 2.41
C ARG A 60 19.69 -6.14 1.80
N LEU A 61 20.05 -7.37 1.43
CA LEU A 61 19.10 -8.34 0.87
C LEU A 61 17.91 -8.56 1.81
N GLN A 62 18.18 -8.83 3.10
CA GLN A 62 17.14 -9.01 4.11
C GLN A 62 16.27 -7.76 4.29
N ALA A 63 16.85 -6.56 4.22
CA ALA A 63 16.10 -5.32 4.29
C ALA A 63 15.17 -5.13 3.08
N TYR A 64 15.66 -5.43 1.87
CA TYR A 64 14.87 -5.33 0.63
C TYR A 64 13.73 -6.35 0.59
N GLU A 65 13.99 -7.60 0.95
CA GLU A 65 12.95 -8.64 1.06
C GLU A 65 11.89 -8.26 2.09
N GLY A 66 12.31 -7.81 3.27
CA GLY A 66 11.39 -7.38 4.32
C GLY A 66 10.54 -6.17 3.94
N PHE A 67 11.07 -5.26 3.12
CA PHE A 67 10.32 -4.13 2.58
C PHE A 67 9.30 -4.55 1.52
N LEU A 68 9.69 -5.44 0.59
CA LEU A 68 8.77 -5.98 -0.42
C LEU A 68 7.63 -6.79 0.22
N ALA A 69 7.91 -7.58 1.26
CA ALA A 69 6.89 -8.29 2.01
C ALA A 69 5.87 -7.33 2.68
N ALA A 70 6.34 -6.22 3.26
CA ALA A 70 5.47 -5.20 3.85
C ALA A 70 4.64 -4.47 2.77
N TRP A 71 5.21 -4.24 1.60
CA TRP A 71 4.49 -3.71 0.44
C TRP A 71 3.38 -4.65 -0.03
N ASP A 72 3.67 -5.94 -0.21
CA ASP A 72 2.69 -6.94 -0.65
C ASP A 72 1.56 -7.09 0.38
N GLU A 73 1.89 -6.99 1.68
CA GLU A 73 0.88 -6.93 2.76
C GLU A 73 -0.04 -5.71 2.61
N CYS A 74 0.51 -4.53 2.32
CA CYS A 74 -0.29 -3.32 2.07
C CYS A 74 -1.21 -3.49 0.86
N LEU A 75 -0.71 -4.05 -0.26
CA LEU A 75 -1.53 -4.27 -1.45
C LEU A 75 -2.69 -5.23 -1.17
N ARG A 76 -2.41 -6.35 -0.47
CA ARG A 76 -3.46 -7.29 -0.06
C ARG A 76 -4.54 -6.60 0.77
N LEU A 77 -4.16 -5.73 1.69
CA LEU A 77 -5.11 -4.98 2.52
C LEU A 77 -5.90 -3.93 1.71
N ILE A 78 -5.27 -3.26 0.75
CA ILE A 78 -5.96 -2.34 -0.17
C ILE A 78 -7.04 -3.09 -0.98
N ASP A 79 -6.72 -4.27 -1.50
CA ASP A 79 -7.67 -5.08 -2.26
C ASP A 79 -8.87 -5.52 -1.41
N THR A 80 -8.66 -5.80 -0.10
CA THR A 80 -9.77 -6.12 0.81
C THR A 80 -10.67 -4.95 1.16
N VAL A 81 -10.18 -3.70 1.10
CA VAL A 81 -10.97 -2.49 1.38
C VAL A 81 -11.88 -2.13 0.21
N GLY A 82 -11.59 -2.62 -1.01
CA GLY A 82 -12.32 -2.26 -2.23
C GLY A 82 -13.64 -3.01 -2.48
N LEU A 83 -13.99 -4.02 -1.68
CA LEU A 83 -15.20 -4.83 -1.90
C LEU A 83 -16.37 -4.33 -1.03
N PRO A 84 -17.38 -3.67 -1.62
CA PRO A 84 -18.60 -3.29 -0.89
C PRO A 84 -19.42 -4.56 -0.58
N GLY A 85 -19.45 -4.99 0.69
CA GLY A 85 -20.32 -6.10 1.09
C GLY A 85 -20.07 -6.67 2.49
N ASP A 86 -18.82 -6.74 2.96
CA ASP A 86 -18.49 -7.32 4.27
C ASP A 86 -18.15 -6.23 5.29
N SER A 87 -19.21 -5.66 5.89
CA SER A 87 -19.18 -4.45 6.71
C SER A 87 -18.39 -4.55 8.03
N GLU A 88 -17.91 -5.71 8.44
CA GLU A 88 -17.05 -5.86 9.63
C GLU A 88 -15.55 -6.01 9.28
N ALA A 89 -15.21 -6.42 8.05
CA ALA A 89 -13.82 -6.69 7.66
C ALA A 89 -13.09 -5.45 7.10
N SER A 90 -13.80 -4.36 6.77
CA SER A 90 -13.22 -3.15 6.19
C SER A 90 -12.72 -2.16 7.25
N GLU A 91 -11.92 -2.64 8.20
CA GLU A 91 -11.16 -1.76 9.07
C GLU A 91 -9.96 -1.19 8.31
N ILE A 92 -9.82 0.15 8.34
CA ILE A 92 -8.66 0.84 7.76
C ILE A 92 -7.43 0.73 8.69
N ASN A 93 -7.63 0.35 9.95
CA ASN A 93 -6.56 0.28 10.95
C ASN A 93 -5.46 -0.73 10.54
N PRO A 94 -5.77 -1.97 10.11
CA PRO A 94 -4.76 -2.88 9.56
C PRO A 94 -3.91 -2.28 8.44
N LEU A 95 -4.53 -1.55 7.51
CA LEU A 95 -3.82 -0.90 6.39
C LEU A 95 -2.90 0.23 6.89
N LYS A 96 -3.35 1.03 7.87
CA LYS A 96 -2.51 2.06 8.52
C LYS A 96 -1.29 1.45 9.20
N GLU A 97 -1.48 0.36 9.93
CA GLU A 97 -0.40 -0.33 10.63
C GLU A 97 0.61 -0.94 9.65
N ALA A 98 0.11 -1.60 8.59
CA ALA A 98 0.98 -2.15 7.53
C ALA A 98 1.78 -1.05 6.82
N ALA A 99 1.16 0.09 6.50
CA ALA A 99 1.85 1.26 5.94
C ALA A 99 2.92 1.82 6.90
N GLY A 100 2.66 1.79 8.21
CA GLY A 100 3.61 2.14 9.25
C GLY A 100 4.83 1.21 9.25
N ARG A 101 4.61 -0.11 9.22
CA ARG A 101 5.68 -1.12 9.10
C ARG A 101 6.50 -0.91 7.83
N MET A 102 5.86 -0.67 6.69
CA MET A 102 6.55 -0.41 5.43
C MET A 102 7.44 0.84 5.52
N THR A 103 6.96 1.92 6.15
CA THR A 103 7.75 3.14 6.38
C THR A 103 8.97 2.87 7.26
N GLU A 104 8.82 2.05 8.30
CA GLU A 104 9.94 1.63 9.16
C GLU A 104 10.98 0.84 8.35
N ARG A 105 10.55 -0.07 7.47
CA ARG A 105 11.47 -0.83 6.60
C ARG A 105 12.17 0.07 5.58
N ALA A 106 11.52 1.08 5.04
CA ALA A 106 12.15 2.09 4.17
C ALA A 106 13.29 2.82 4.90
N ARG A 107 13.10 3.21 6.17
CA ARG A 107 14.15 3.84 6.98
C ARG A 107 15.34 2.91 7.24
N ARG A 108 15.10 1.59 7.39
CA ARG A 108 16.20 0.63 7.49
C ARG A 108 17.01 0.54 6.19
N ILE A 109 16.35 0.67 5.05
CA ILE A 109 17.01 0.74 3.74
C ILE A 109 17.82 2.02 3.61
N ASP A 110 17.34 3.15 4.12
CA ASP A 110 18.10 4.42 4.13
C ASP A 110 19.44 4.30 4.88
N ILE A 111 19.47 3.54 5.98
CA ILE A 111 20.70 3.31 6.77
C ILE A 111 21.68 2.37 6.06
N LEU A 112 21.17 1.31 5.43
CA LEU A 112 21.99 0.20 4.92
C LEU A 112 22.30 0.31 3.43
N GLY A 113 21.40 0.90 2.66
CA GLY A 113 21.39 0.90 1.21
C GLY A 113 22.08 2.12 0.59
N PRO A 114 22.32 2.09 -0.72
CA PRO A 114 22.70 3.29 -1.45
C PRO A 114 21.51 4.23 -1.60
N ALA A 115 21.81 5.52 -1.81
CA ALA A 115 20.84 6.61 -1.82
C ALA A 115 19.70 6.37 -2.84
N GLU A 116 20.00 5.80 -4.00
CA GLU A 116 19.00 5.56 -5.05
C GLU A 116 17.94 4.53 -4.61
N VAL A 117 18.34 3.50 -3.87
CA VAL A 117 17.42 2.47 -3.35
C VAL A 117 16.62 3.02 -2.18
N ALA A 118 17.25 3.80 -1.31
CA ALA A 118 16.61 4.50 -0.20
C ALA A 118 15.50 5.44 -0.68
N GLN A 119 15.83 6.31 -1.64
CA GLN A 119 14.87 7.24 -2.23
C GLN A 119 13.69 6.50 -2.89
N ALA A 120 13.95 5.44 -3.65
CA ALA A 120 12.89 4.66 -4.26
C ALA A 120 12.00 3.94 -3.24
N ALA A 121 12.57 3.45 -2.12
CA ALA A 121 11.81 2.84 -1.04
C ALA A 121 10.93 3.87 -0.31
N GLU A 122 11.46 5.06 -0.04
CA GLU A 122 10.72 6.16 0.58
C GLU A 122 9.56 6.63 -0.30
N GLU A 123 9.79 6.89 -1.59
CA GLU A 123 8.73 7.30 -2.52
C GLU A 123 7.60 6.24 -2.60
N LEU A 124 7.95 4.96 -2.53
CA LEU A 124 6.98 3.87 -2.54
C LEU A 124 6.18 3.81 -1.22
N ALA A 125 6.84 3.98 -0.08
CA ALA A 125 6.17 4.05 1.23
C ALA A 125 5.25 5.28 1.31
N ASP A 126 5.68 6.42 0.80
CA ASP A 126 4.89 7.64 0.69
C ASP A 126 3.63 7.45 -0.13
N SER A 127 3.75 6.73 -1.24
CA SER A 127 2.60 6.43 -2.08
C SER A 127 1.57 5.56 -1.33
N ILE A 128 1.99 4.55 -0.57
CA ILE A 128 1.05 3.78 0.28
C ILE A 128 0.41 4.64 1.36
N ARG A 129 1.16 5.55 1.99
CA ARG A 129 0.58 6.50 2.96
C ARG A 129 -0.49 7.39 2.33
N ARG A 130 -0.31 7.79 1.06
CA ARG A 130 -1.34 8.50 0.30
C ARG A 130 -2.57 7.63 0.07
N ASP A 131 -2.41 6.35 -0.30
CA ASP A 131 -3.55 5.43 -0.43
C ASP A 131 -4.34 5.28 0.86
N VAL A 132 -3.66 5.13 1.98
CA VAL A 132 -4.29 5.05 3.30
C VAL A 132 -5.10 6.33 3.58
N THR A 133 -4.59 7.49 3.19
CA THR A 133 -5.28 8.78 3.34
C THR A 133 -6.51 8.85 2.44
N ILE A 134 -6.39 8.45 1.17
CA ILE A 134 -7.49 8.40 0.18
C ILE A 134 -8.58 7.43 0.64
N ALA A 135 -8.21 6.22 1.05
CA ALA A 135 -9.14 5.23 1.60
C ALA A 135 -9.84 5.76 2.88
N THR A 136 -9.11 6.46 3.75
CA THR A 136 -9.70 7.08 4.95
C THR A 136 -10.71 8.17 4.57
N LYS A 137 -10.42 9.00 3.54
CA LYS A 137 -11.38 10.00 3.04
C LYS A 137 -12.63 9.31 2.49
N LEU A 138 -12.47 8.26 1.68
CA LEU A 138 -13.58 7.50 1.12
C LEU A 138 -14.46 6.91 2.22
N LYS A 139 -13.86 6.23 3.21
CA LYS A 139 -14.59 5.68 4.35
C LYS A 139 -15.37 6.74 5.10
N LYS A 140 -14.75 7.88 5.43
CA LYS A 140 -15.43 8.99 6.09
C LYS A 140 -16.58 9.54 5.27
N LEU A 141 -16.41 9.66 3.95
CA LEU A 141 -17.46 10.10 3.04
C LEU A 141 -18.65 9.13 3.05
N THR A 142 -18.36 7.82 2.95
CA THR A 142 -19.37 6.75 3.01
C THR A 142 -20.09 6.74 4.35
N GLU A 143 -19.38 6.75 5.47
CA GLU A 143 -19.97 6.77 6.82
C GLU A 143 -20.83 8.01 7.06
N ALA A 144 -20.41 9.17 6.55
CA ALA A 144 -21.13 10.43 6.76
C ALA A 144 -22.37 10.60 5.89
N LYS A 145 -22.44 9.96 4.71
CA LYS A 145 -23.48 10.24 3.71
C LYS A 145 -24.37 9.04 3.43
N LEU A 146 -23.81 7.84 3.35
CA LEU A 146 -24.53 6.65 2.88
C LEU A 146 -25.66 6.22 3.84
N PRO A 147 -25.44 6.14 5.18
CA PRO A 147 -26.52 5.77 6.09
C PRO A 147 -27.70 6.73 6.01
N SER A 148 -27.42 8.05 5.98
CA SER A 148 -28.47 9.07 5.92
C SER A 148 -29.27 9.04 4.61
N ALA A 149 -28.62 8.74 3.50
CA ALA A 149 -29.28 8.65 2.20
C ALA A 149 -30.12 7.37 2.09
N ALA A 150 -29.56 6.24 2.51
CA ALA A 150 -30.26 4.95 2.50
C ALA A 150 -31.46 4.94 3.46
N GLU A 151 -31.29 5.50 4.66
CA GLU A 151 -32.35 5.60 5.66
C GLU A 151 -33.50 6.50 5.16
N ARG A 152 -33.21 7.68 4.59
CA ARG A 152 -34.24 8.56 4.00
C ARG A 152 -34.95 7.93 2.83
N MET A 153 -34.21 7.28 1.92
CA MET A 153 -34.81 6.56 0.81
C MET A 153 -35.80 5.50 1.30
N THR A 154 -35.43 4.76 2.35
CA THR A 154 -36.22 3.64 2.87
C THR A 154 -37.40 4.10 3.73
N ASN A 155 -37.18 5.08 4.61
CA ASN A 155 -38.15 5.49 5.63
C ASN A 155 -39.04 6.65 5.20
N GLU A 156 -38.62 7.47 4.22
CA GLU A 156 -39.35 8.68 3.82
C GLU A 156 -39.78 8.60 2.35
N THR A 157 -38.82 8.43 1.43
CA THR A 157 -39.08 8.53 -0.01
C THR A 157 -39.88 7.34 -0.54
N ALA A 158 -39.52 6.10 -0.15
CA ALA A 158 -40.28 4.93 -0.59
C ALA A 158 -41.74 4.93 -0.08
N PRO A 159 -42.04 5.22 1.21
CA PRO A 159 -43.42 5.36 1.68
C PRO A 159 -44.17 6.52 1.02
N ALA A 160 -43.52 7.67 0.80
CA ALA A 160 -44.16 8.80 0.10
C ALA A 160 -44.54 8.45 -1.34
N MET A 161 -43.67 7.75 -2.06
CA MET A 161 -43.95 7.25 -3.41
C MET A 161 -45.06 6.18 -3.41
N ALA A 162 -45.12 5.32 -2.39
CA ALA A 162 -46.20 4.35 -2.24
C ALA A 162 -47.55 5.03 -1.99
N ALA A 163 -47.60 6.02 -1.08
CA ALA A 163 -48.79 6.80 -0.78
C ALA A 163 -49.27 7.61 -2.00
N ALA A 164 -48.35 8.23 -2.73
CA ALA A 164 -48.65 8.91 -3.99
C ALA A 164 -49.29 7.96 -5.02
N ARG A 165 -48.72 6.76 -5.17
CA ARG A 165 -49.26 5.74 -6.08
C ARG A 165 -50.65 5.30 -5.66
N GLU A 166 -50.88 5.08 -4.37
CA GLU A 166 -52.19 4.69 -3.83
C GLU A 166 -53.24 5.79 -4.06
N ALA A 167 -52.92 7.06 -3.76
CA ALA A 167 -53.83 8.18 -3.96
C ALA A 167 -54.25 8.36 -5.44
N VAL A 168 -53.30 8.23 -6.36
CA VAL A 168 -53.57 8.28 -7.81
C VAL A 168 -54.41 7.08 -8.27
N GLN A 169 -54.13 5.88 -7.76
CA GLN A 169 -54.91 4.68 -8.10
C GLN A 169 -56.34 4.76 -7.59
N GLU A 170 -56.54 5.24 -6.36
CA GLU A 170 -57.85 5.41 -5.76
C GLU A 170 -58.68 6.45 -6.52
N THR A 171 -58.08 7.60 -6.84
CA THR A 171 -58.78 8.64 -7.64
C THR A 171 -59.17 8.11 -9.02
N ARG A 172 -58.30 7.32 -9.67
CA ARG A 172 -58.61 6.68 -10.96
C ARG A 172 -59.76 5.67 -10.85
N ARG A 173 -59.86 4.96 -9.71
CA ARG A 173 -60.96 4.05 -9.42
C ARG A 173 -62.27 4.82 -9.26
N GLN A 174 -62.28 5.85 -8.42
CA GLN A 174 -63.44 6.72 -8.20
C GLN A 174 -63.94 7.37 -9.50
N MET A 175 -63.05 7.86 -10.36
CA MET A 175 -63.40 8.40 -11.67
C MET A 175 -64.04 7.35 -12.58
N ARG A 176 -63.50 6.13 -12.60
CA ARG A 176 -64.05 5.04 -13.41
C ARG A 176 -65.44 4.63 -12.93
N ASP A 177 -65.62 4.53 -11.62
CA ASP A 177 -66.90 4.18 -11.00
C ASP A 177 -67.95 5.26 -11.32
N LEU A 178 -67.60 6.54 -11.15
CA LEU A 178 -68.47 7.68 -11.48
C LEU A 178 -68.86 7.71 -12.96
N VAL A 179 -67.91 7.52 -13.87
CA VAL A 179 -68.18 7.47 -15.32
C VAL A 179 -69.09 6.30 -15.67
N GLY A 180 -68.90 5.14 -15.04
CA GLY A 180 -69.76 3.96 -15.21
C GLY A 180 -71.21 4.25 -14.80
N GLU A 181 -71.42 4.74 -13.59
CA GLU A 181 -72.75 5.07 -13.06
C GLU A 181 -73.44 6.19 -13.85
N THR A 182 -72.68 7.18 -14.30
CA THR A 182 -73.22 8.29 -15.08
C THR A 182 -73.68 7.83 -16.46
N ASN A 183 -72.92 6.93 -17.08
CA ASN A 183 -73.29 6.32 -18.36
C ASN A 183 -74.55 5.43 -18.23
N GLU A 184 -74.72 4.71 -17.12
CA GLU A 184 -75.92 3.90 -16.85
C GLU A 184 -77.17 4.76 -16.61
N SER A 185 -77.02 5.90 -15.93
CA SER A 185 -78.13 6.81 -15.61
C SER A 185 -78.51 7.76 -16.75
N GLY A 186 -77.69 7.86 -17.81
CA GLY A 186 -77.90 8.78 -18.94
C GLY A 186 -77.76 10.25 -18.57
N ARG A 187 -77.29 10.55 -17.35
CA ARG A 187 -76.99 11.92 -16.92
C ARG A 187 -75.63 12.34 -17.46
N PRO A 188 -75.38 13.64 -17.68
CA PRO A 188 -74.04 14.11 -18.00
C PRO A 188 -73.17 14.21 -16.73
N LEU A 189 -71.88 13.87 -16.84
CA LEU A 189 -70.92 13.80 -15.72
C LEU A 189 -70.81 15.08 -14.87
N HIS A 190 -70.99 16.24 -15.48
CA HIS A 190 -70.89 17.52 -14.76
C HIS A 190 -72.10 17.83 -13.87
N GLU A 191 -73.20 17.07 -13.98
CA GLU A 191 -74.39 17.21 -13.13
C GLU A 191 -74.35 16.29 -11.90
N ASP A 192 -73.42 15.34 -11.83
CA ASP A 192 -73.28 14.48 -10.64
C ASP A 192 -72.62 15.27 -9.49
N PRO A 193 -73.25 15.35 -8.30
CA PRO A 193 -72.71 16.10 -7.17
C PRO A 193 -71.35 15.58 -6.69
N ARG A 194 -70.99 14.32 -6.98
CA ARG A 194 -69.68 13.74 -6.63
C ARG A 194 -68.55 14.22 -7.52
N THR A 195 -68.85 14.82 -8.67
CA THR A 195 -67.83 15.32 -9.59
C THR A 195 -66.94 16.38 -8.95
N ALA A 196 -67.51 17.26 -8.10
CA ALA A 196 -66.72 18.26 -7.36
C ALA A 196 -65.78 17.61 -6.32
N GLU A 197 -66.26 16.60 -5.60
CA GLU A 197 -65.45 15.85 -4.63
C GLU A 197 -64.32 15.09 -5.33
N LEU A 198 -64.59 14.49 -6.48
CA LEU A 198 -63.61 13.78 -7.28
C LEU A 198 -62.48 14.71 -7.78
N PHE A 199 -62.82 15.91 -8.24
CA PHE A 199 -61.80 16.91 -8.62
C PHE A 199 -60.93 17.31 -7.43
N ALA A 200 -61.53 17.53 -6.25
CA ALA A 200 -60.77 17.81 -5.03
C ALA A 200 -59.89 16.63 -4.59
N ASN A 201 -60.34 15.39 -4.78
CA ASN A 201 -59.53 14.19 -4.52
C ASN A 201 -58.38 14.07 -5.52
N PHE A 202 -58.61 14.39 -6.79
CA PHE A 202 -57.57 14.42 -7.82
C PHE A 202 -56.50 15.46 -7.53
N GLU A 203 -56.90 16.68 -7.17
CA GLU A 203 -55.96 17.75 -6.80
C GLU A 203 -55.10 17.33 -5.60
N ARG A 204 -55.71 16.77 -4.55
CA ARG A 204 -54.97 16.21 -3.40
C ARG A 204 -54.05 15.05 -3.80
N ALA A 205 -54.49 14.13 -4.66
CA ALA A 205 -53.64 13.03 -5.13
C ALA A 205 -52.45 13.53 -5.95
N GLN A 206 -52.65 14.59 -6.75
CA GLN A 206 -51.59 15.25 -7.50
C GLN A 206 -50.60 15.95 -6.56
N GLU A 207 -51.07 16.69 -5.56
CA GLU A 207 -50.20 17.31 -4.55
C GLU A 207 -49.31 16.30 -3.81
N VAL A 208 -49.89 15.15 -3.41
CA VAL A 208 -49.12 14.06 -2.77
C VAL A 208 -48.07 13.48 -3.73
N ALA A 209 -48.41 13.31 -5.00
CA ALA A 209 -47.49 12.82 -6.01
C ALA A 209 -46.35 13.81 -6.29
N ASP A 210 -46.66 15.09 -6.46
CA ASP A 210 -45.67 16.14 -6.69
C ASP A 210 -44.71 16.27 -5.49
N ALA A 211 -45.23 16.18 -4.27
CA ALA A 211 -44.41 16.18 -3.05
C ALA A 211 -43.48 14.95 -2.97
N ALA A 212 -43.97 13.76 -3.33
CA ALA A 212 -43.16 12.55 -3.36
C ALA A 212 -42.06 12.61 -4.44
N ILE A 213 -42.39 13.13 -5.62
CA ILE A 213 -41.43 13.35 -6.72
C ILE A 213 -40.36 14.37 -6.32
N ALA A 214 -40.76 15.50 -5.73
CA ALA A 214 -39.82 16.52 -5.26
C ALA A 214 -38.83 15.95 -4.24
N ARG A 215 -39.31 15.14 -3.29
CA ARG A 215 -38.44 14.45 -2.31
C ARG A 215 -37.51 13.45 -2.98
N ALA A 216 -38.02 12.65 -3.93
CA ALA A 216 -37.19 11.71 -4.68
C ALA A 216 -36.08 12.41 -5.48
N HIS A 217 -36.36 13.58 -6.06
CA HIS A 217 -35.35 14.42 -6.71
C HIS A 217 -34.32 14.93 -5.71
N GLU A 218 -34.73 15.45 -4.56
CA GLU A 218 -33.80 15.94 -3.53
C GLU A 218 -32.85 14.84 -3.03
N ASP A 219 -33.36 13.63 -2.79
CA ASP A 219 -32.53 12.48 -2.41
C ASP A 219 -31.64 12.00 -3.57
N GLY A 220 -32.17 12.03 -4.80
CA GLY A 220 -31.40 11.76 -6.01
C GLY A 220 -30.21 12.69 -6.18
N ASP A 221 -30.42 14.00 -6.00
CA ASP A 221 -29.37 15.03 -6.08
C ASP A 221 -28.28 14.81 -5.02
N ARG A 222 -28.67 14.42 -3.79
CA ARG A 222 -27.73 14.10 -2.72
C ARG A 222 -26.88 12.87 -3.04
N ILE A 223 -27.50 11.82 -3.57
CA ILE A 223 -26.80 10.61 -3.98
C ILE A 223 -25.86 10.92 -5.13
N SER A 224 -26.29 11.70 -6.12
CA SER A 224 -25.45 12.16 -7.23
C SER A 224 -24.22 12.91 -6.70
N ALA A 225 -24.42 13.88 -5.80
CA ALA A 225 -23.32 14.65 -5.22
C ALA A 225 -22.34 13.77 -4.41
N PHE A 226 -22.83 12.73 -3.74
CA PHE A 226 -21.99 11.73 -3.10
C PHE A 226 -21.18 10.92 -4.12
N LEU A 227 -21.81 10.44 -5.19
CA LEU A 227 -21.16 9.68 -6.27
C LEU A 227 -20.09 10.51 -6.99
N ASP A 228 -20.34 11.79 -7.22
CA ASP A 228 -19.35 12.71 -7.80
C ASP A 228 -18.10 12.83 -6.91
N GLN A 229 -18.29 13.00 -5.60
CA GLN A 229 -17.18 13.06 -4.65
C GLN A 229 -16.43 11.72 -4.55
N ALA A 230 -17.16 10.61 -4.55
CA ALA A 230 -16.56 9.27 -4.54
C ALA A 230 -15.73 9.03 -5.81
N THR A 231 -16.23 9.42 -6.98
CA THR A 231 -15.52 9.33 -8.27
C THR A 231 -14.18 10.05 -8.22
N VAL A 232 -14.15 11.29 -7.71
CA VAL A 232 -12.90 12.06 -7.59
C VAL A 232 -11.87 11.34 -6.70
N ILE A 233 -12.32 10.73 -5.60
CA ILE A 233 -11.45 9.98 -4.68
C ILE A 233 -10.93 8.69 -5.34
N VAL A 234 -11.78 7.98 -6.10
CA VAL A 234 -11.39 6.77 -6.84
C VAL A 234 -10.39 7.10 -7.96
N ASP A 235 -10.57 8.22 -8.66
CA ASP A 235 -9.62 8.69 -9.67
C ASP A 235 -8.27 9.11 -9.06
N GLU A 236 -8.28 9.71 -7.87
CA GLU A 236 -7.06 9.96 -7.10
C GLU A 236 -6.35 8.65 -6.74
N LEU A 237 -7.11 7.65 -6.27
CA LEU A 237 -6.58 6.32 -5.96
C LEU A 237 -5.91 5.72 -7.20
N LYS A 238 -6.64 5.64 -8.32
CA LYS A 238 -6.17 5.05 -9.58
C LYS A 238 -4.86 5.69 -10.08
N ARG A 239 -4.79 7.02 -10.09
CA ARG A 239 -3.56 7.75 -10.46
C ARG A 239 -2.39 7.39 -9.54
N ASN A 240 -2.64 7.25 -8.24
CA ASN A 240 -1.60 6.81 -7.31
C ASN A 240 -1.20 5.35 -7.58
N GLN A 241 -2.14 4.45 -7.94
CA GLN A 241 -1.82 3.07 -8.31
C GLN A 241 -0.89 2.98 -9.52
N GLU A 242 -1.12 3.81 -10.55
CA GLU A 242 -0.27 3.88 -11.74
C GLU A 242 1.14 4.38 -11.38
N ALA A 243 1.25 5.43 -10.56
CA ALA A 243 2.53 5.95 -10.09
C ALA A 243 3.33 4.90 -9.28
N ARG A 244 2.65 4.10 -8.46
CA ARG A 244 3.26 3.01 -7.67
C ARG A 244 3.94 1.96 -8.52
N ALA A 245 3.33 1.57 -9.64
CA ALA A 245 3.89 0.54 -10.52
C ALA A 245 5.27 0.99 -11.05
N TYR A 246 5.37 2.24 -11.47
CA TYR A 246 6.62 2.86 -11.89
C TYR A 246 7.66 2.92 -10.75
N THR A 247 7.27 3.39 -9.56
CA THR A 247 8.20 3.47 -8.43
C THR A 247 8.69 2.10 -7.97
N ARG A 248 7.84 1.06 -8.01
CA ARG A 248 8.22 -0.33 -7.71
C ARG A 248 9.26 -0.86 -8.70
N GLU A 249 9.07 -0.61 -9.98
CA GLU A 249 10.05 -1.00 -11.01
C GLU A 249 11.40 -0.31 -10.77
N ARG A 250 11.38 0.99 -10.45
CA ARG A 250 12.59 1.74 -10.12
C ARG A 250 13.30 1.17 -8.89
N PHE A 251 12.57 0.89 -7.82
CA PHE A 251 13.10 0.27 -6.60
C PHE A 251 13.75 -1.08 -6.89
N THR A 252 13.05 -1.99 -7.57
CA THR A 252 13.56 -3.34 -7.85
C THR A 252 14.77 -3.32 -8.80
N THR A 253 14.78 -2.41 -9.77
CA THR A 253 15.93 -2.21 -10.68
C THR A 253 17.15 -1.70 -9.92
N ALA A 254 16.99 -0.66 -9.09
CA ALA A 254 18.06 -0.12 -8.27
C ALA A 254 18.62 -1.18 -7.30
N ALA A 255 17.73 -1.91 -6.62
CA ALA A 255 18.14 -2.98 -5.69
C ALA A 255 18.94 -4.09 -6.38
N ARG A 256 18.50 -4.54 -7.57
CA ARG A 256 19.25 -5.54 -8.36
C ARG A 256 20.62 -5.03 -8.78
N HIS A 257 20.69 -3.78 -9.26
CA HIS A 257 21.96 -3.16 -9.64
C HIS A 257 22.94 -3.12 -8.47
N THR A 258 22.49 -2.66 -7.29
CA THR A 258 23.30 -2.61 -6.06
C THR A 258 23.80 -3.99 -5.63
N LEU A 259 22.95 -5.03 -5.71
CA LEU A 259 23.33 -6.38 -5.34
C LEU A 259 24.29 -7.03 -6.36
N ALA A 260 24.19 -6.66 -7.63
CA ALA A 260 25.08 -7.14 -8.69
C ALA A 260 26.47 -6.49 -8.61
N SER A 261 26.52 -5.17 -8.37
CA SER A 261 27.78 -4.40 -8.26
C SER A 261 28.58 -4.75 -7.00
N ALA A 262 27.96 -5.38 -6.01
CA ALA A 262 28.62 -5.83 -4.79
C ALA A 262 29.39 -7.16 -4.94
N ASN A 263 29.34 -7.82 -6.11
CA ASN A 263 30.21 -8.97 -6.38
C ASN A 263 31.62 -8.47 -6.76
N PRO A 264 32.68 -8.87 -6.05
CA PRO A 264 34.03 -8.60 -6.51
C PRO A 264 34.24 -9.28 -7.88
N PRO A 265 35.01 -8.67 -8.80
CA PRO A 265 35.36 -9.33 -10.06
C PRO A 265 36.09 -10.63 -9.73
N THR A 266 35.59 -11.75 -10.25
CA THR A 266 36.28 -13.04 -10.17
C THR A 266 37.59 -12.92 -10.96
N SER A 267 38.69 -12.71 -10.24
CA SER A 267 40.06 -12.71 -10.75
C SER A 267 40.56 -14.13 -11.02
#